data_AF-A0A4R8WJD3-F1
#
_entry.id   AF-A0A4R8WJD3-F1
#
_cell.length_a   1.000
_cell.length_b   1.000
_cell.length_c   1.000
_cell.angle_alpha   90.00
_cell.angle_beta   90.00
_cell.angle_gamma   90.00
#
_symmetry.space_group_name_H-M   'P 1'
#
loop_
_entity.id
_entity.type
_entity.pdbx_description
1 polymer ?
#
loop_
_entity_poly.entity_id
_entity_poly.type
_entity_poly.pdbx_seq_one_letter_code
_entity_poly.pdbx_strand_id
1 'polypeptide(L)'
;MYTRVETSSAVQQLAIGLHDPARDRPWVVVSSPFGTAIPEIGIDQLATQIGDVARVFLVQTGELTRQLGDLLPAQFQVYGSAGRSYPTGPNPFADLARSRLRFTHGDPQHATDQLVTDALAHAHHAGLFALAPASVITVTGTVKGFMLHGSRALVELDDGGMATIWQELTYPPVPLDWTLSPGQRIQGALDAPTHRLNVELKPPTTEVIAERYPHGSVTLALVQKVSAQKAVLALHPHLTFTITRADISANPRDLVDTLLSEGDVVAARVMHLPSGALHLVLSDVDDDEPVLPPLAAVLNGPPWLRENRPLLPLVEDDDTGSGDDLVFDPAMSAKGLAGFVRAAGAALAQDDLHGEAGFPDALAGALAGAGAVRPSPADLAAPRPIVPRPFPGPGRVHAVRRPTPAT
;
A
#
# COMPACT_ATOMS: atom_id res chain seq x y z
N MET A 1 -14.62 2.64 11.73
CA MET A 1 -15.43 1.78 12.62
C MET A 1 -14.82 0.39 12.67
N TYR A 2 -14.72 -0.27 13.84
CA TYR A 2 -14.21 -1.64 13.99
C TYR A 2 -15.27 -2.57 14.60
N THR A 3 -15.10 -3.88 14.41
CA THR A 3 -16.01 -4.91 14.95
C THR A 3 -15.34 -5.66 16.10
N ARG A 4 -15.98 -5.75 17.27
CA ARG A 4 -15.49 -6.60 18.37
C ARG A 4 -15.97 -8.04 18.20
N VAL A 5 -15.06 -8.97 18.46
CA VAL A 5 -15.31 -10.42 18.41
C VAL A 5 -15.25 -10.93 19.84
N GLU A 6 -16.43 -11.03 20.45
CA GLU A 6 -16.58 -11.30 21.90
C GLU A 6 -17.14 -12.70 22.19
N THR A 7 -17.56 -13.44 21.15
CA THR A 7 -18.17 -14.76 21.30
C THR A 7 -17.52 -15.79 20.39
N SER A 8 -17.62 -17.06 20.78
CA SER A 8 -17.19 -18.20 19.98
C SER A 8 -17.87 -18.26 18.61
N SER A 9 -19.16 -17.90 18.54
CA SER A 9 -19.89 -17.80 17.27
C SER A 9 -19.35 -16.70 16.35
N ALA A 10 -18.95 -15.55 16.91
CA ALA A 10 -18.34 -14.47 16.17
C ALA A 10 -16.93 -14.85 15.66
N VAL A 11 -16.18 -15.64 16.43
CA VAL A 11 -14.90 -16.21 15.99
C VAL A 11 -15.09 -17.14 14.79
N GLN A 12 -16.10 -18.02 14.84
CA GLN A 12 -16.43 -18.89 13.70
C GLN A 12 -16.81 -18.09 12.46
N GLN A 13 -17.65 -17.06 12.61
CA GLN A 13 -18.01 -16.17 11.50
C GLN A 13 -16.80 -15.42 10.94
N LEU A 14 -15.90 -14.93 11.81
CA LEU A 14 -14.64 -14.30 11.40
C LEU A 14 -13.79 -15.29 10.60
N ALA A 15 -13.61 -16.52 11.09
CA ALA A 15 -12.82 -17.54 10.41
C ALA A 15 -13.42 -17.90 9.02
N ILE A 16 -14.73 -18.14 8.95
CA ILE A 16 -15.44 -18.41 7.69
C ILE A 16 -15.20 -17.25 6.70
N GLY A 17 -15.33 -16.01 7.17
CA GLY A 17 -15.09 -14.84 6.34
C GLY A 17 -13.64 -14.71 5.88
N LEU A 18 -12.65 -15.01 6.74
CA LEU A 18 -11.24 -14.98 6.35
C LEU A 18 -10.92 -16.02 5.25
N HIS A 19 -11.60 -17.16 5.25
CA HIS A 19 -11.51 -18.19 4.19
C HIS A 19 -12.31 -17.87 2.93
N ASP A 20 -13.20 -16.87 2.95
CA ASP A 20 -14.00 -16.50 1.79
C ASP A 20 -13.13 -15.75 0.75
N PRO A 21 -12.93 -16.33 -0.45
CA PRO A 21 -12.14 -15.69 -1.51
C PRO A 21 -12.85 -14.52 -2.17
N ALA A 22 -14.17 -14.39 -2.00
CA ALA A 22 -15.01 -13.36 -2.59
C ALA A 22 -15.14 -12.10 -1.72
N ARG A 23 -14.35 -11.99 -0.64
CA ARG A 23 -14.30 -10.77 0.19
C ARG A 23 -14.02 -9.54 -0.68
N ASP A 24 -14.84 -8.52 -0.49
CA ASP A 24 -14.74 -7.23 -1.18
C ASP A 24 -13.53 -6.42 -0.72
N ARG A 25 -12.98 -6.70 0.47
CA ARG A 25 -11.84 -5.97 1.02
C ARG A 25 -10.98 -6.77 2.01
N PRO A 26 -9.69 -6.41 2.19
CA PRO A 26 -8.82 -6.99 3.21
C PRO A 26 -9.38 -6.84 4.61
N TRP A 27 -9.10 -7.82 5.47
CA TRP A 27 -9.52 -7.79 6.87
C TRP A 27 -8.29 -7.70 7.76
N VAL A 28 -8.32 -6.81 8.75
CA VAL A 28 -7.29 -6.66 9.77
C VAL A 28 -7.85 -7.16 11.08
N VAL A 29 -7.15 -8.11 11.70
CA VAL A 29 -7.50 -8.64 13.02
C VAL A 29 -6.45 -8.16 14.00
N VAL A 30 -6.89 -7.50 15.06
CA VAL A 30 -6.07 -7.03 16.18
C VAL A 30 -6.47 -7.80 17.42
N SER A 31 -5.48 -8.19 18.21
CA SER A 31 -5.69 -8.78 19.53
C SER A 31 -5.33 -7.79 20.64
N SER A 32 -6.05 -7.83 21.76
CA SER A 32 -5.68 -7.09 22.97
C SER A 32 -4.62 -7.84 23.79
N PRO A 33 -3.97 -7.20 24.77
CA PRO A 33 -3.23 -7.92 25.81
C PRO A 33 -4.08 -8.96 26.53
N PHE A 34 -3.44 -9.99 27.08
CA PHE A 34 -4.14 -10.98 27.90
C PHE A 34 -4.77 -10.30 29.13
N GLY A 35 -6.03 -10.63 29.41
CA GLY A 35 -6.77 -10.07 30.55
C GLY A 35 -7.34 -8.67 30.34
N THR A 36 -7.13 -8.02 29.19
CA THR A 36 -7.70 -6.71 28.87
C THR A 36 -8.54 -6.76 27.60
N ALA A 37 -9.52 -5.86 27.46
CA ALA A 37 -10.34 -5.72 26.25
C ALA A 37 -9.88 -4.55 25.35
N ILE A 38 -8.84 -3.82 25.76
CA ILE A 38 -8.31 -2.64 25.09
C ILE A 38 -6.99 -3.04 24.43
N PRO A 39 -6.85 -2.94 23.09
CA PRO A 39 -5.60 -3.22 22.42
C PRO A 39 -4.56 -2.12 22.68
N GLU A 40 -3.28 -2.50 22.71
CA GLU A 40 -2.18 -1.54 22.67
C GLU A 40 -2.06 -0.89 21.29
N ILE A 41 -2.29 -1.67 20.23
CA ILE A 41 -2.36 -1.18 18.85
C ILE A 41 -3.50 -0.17 18.73
N GLY A 42 -3.22 0.97 18.09
CA GLY A 42 -4.14 2.09 17.90
C GLY A 42 -5.31 1.72 16.99
N ILE A 43 -6.32 1.01 17.52
CA ILE A 43 -7.41 0.48 16.72
C ILE A 43 -8.32 1.57 16.12
N ASP A 44 -8.49 2.68 16.81
CA ASP A 44 -9.24 3.83 16.29
C ASP A 44 -8.49 4.52 15.14
N GLN A 45 -7.16 4.60 15.25
CA GLN A 45 -6.30 5.07 14.16
C GLN A 45 -6.41 4.14 12.95
N LEU A 46 -6.32 2.81 13.15
CA LEU A 46 -6.54 1.83 12.07
C LEU A 46 -7.91 2.03 11.44
N ALA A 47 -8.97 2.06 12.25
CA ALA A 47 -10.33 2.17 11.76
C ALA A 47 -10.61 3.49 11.03
N THR A 48 -9.84 4.54 11.31
CA THR A 48 -9.89 5.85 10.63
C THR A 48 -9.09 5.83 9.33
N GLN A 49 -7.87 5.29 9.35
CA GLN A 49 -6.97 5.32 8.20
C GLN A 49 -7.37 4.28 7.14
N ILE A 50 -7.74 3.06 7.51
CA ILE A 50 -7.97 1.98 6.55
C ILE A 50 -9.43 1.54 6.48
N GLY A 51 -10.35 2.22 7.17
CA GLY A 51 -11.77 1.81 7.25
C GLY A 51 -12.53 1.89 5.91
N ASP A 52 -12.05 2.69 4.97
CA ASP A 52 -12.53 2.82 3.59
C ASP A 52 -12.18 1.59 2.75
N VAL A 53 -10.97 1.06 2.91
CA VAL A 53 -10.42 -0.03 2.08
C VAL A 53 -10.26 -1.38 2.79
N ALA A 54 -10.49 -1.47 4.10
CA ALA A 54 -10.33 -2.69 4.89
C ALA A 54 -11.34 -2.76 6.05
N ARG A 55 -11.62 -3.97 6.55
CA ARG A 55 -12.44 -4.17 7.76
C ARG A 55 -11.55 -4.49 8.95
N VAL A 56 -11.76 -3.80 10.07
CA VAL A 56 -10.97 -3.99 11.29
C VAL A 56 -11.78 -4.78 12.33
N PHE A 57 -11.16 -5.82 12.89
CA PHE A 57 -11.71 -6.68 13.93
C PHE A 57 -10.83 -6.65 15.18
N LEU A 58 -11.45 -6.62 16.36
CA LEU A 58 -10.79 -6.74 17.65
C LEU A 58 -11.19 -8.04 18.33
N VAL A 59 -10.20 -8.86 18.69
CA VAL A 59 -10.40 -10.10 19.44
C VAL A 59 -9.67 -9.98 20.77
N GLN A 60 -10.29 -10.39 21.88
CA GLN A 60 -9.58 -10.43 23.16
C GLN A 60 -8.60 -11.61 23.18
N THR A 61 -7.34 -11.38 23.57
CA THR A 61 -6.37 -12.48 23.71
C THR A 61 -6.81 -13.44 24.81
N GLY A 62 -6.85 -14.74 24.47
CA GLY A 62 -7.25 -15.82 25.35
C GLY A 62 -7.92 -16.96 24.56
N GLU A 63 -9.06 -17.44 25.05
CA GLU A 63 -9.84 -18.52 24.43
C GLU A 63 -10.21 -18.21 22.97
N LEU A 64 -10.66 -16.98 22.70
CA LEU A 64 -11.14 -16.58 21.38
C LEU A 64 -10.03 -16.54 20.33
N THR A 65 -8.84 -16.04 20.68
CA THR A 65 -7.68 -16.04 19.78
C THR A 65 -7.15 -17.45 19.52
N ARG A 66 -7.22 -18.35 20.51
CA ARG A 66 -6.83 -19.76 20.34
C ARG A 66 -7.82 -20.49 19.44
N GLN A 67 -9.12 -20.32 19.70
CA GLN A 67 -10.17 -20.87 18.84
C GLN A 67 -10.03 -20.35 17.39
N LEU A 68 -9.74 -19.07 17.20
CA LEU A 68 -9.47 -18.52 15.87
C LEU A 68 -8.24 -19.19 15.24
N GLY A 69 -7.16 -19.37 16.01
CA GLY A 69 -5.95 -20.05 15.58
C GLY A 69 -6.21 -21.49 15.11
N ASP A 70 -7.07 -22.24 15.79
CA ASP A 70 -7.44 -23.61 15.43
C ASP A 70 -8.24 -23.69 14.11
N LEU A 71 -8.91 -22.60 13.72
CA LEU A 71 -9.69 -22.49 12.48
C LEU A 71 -8.90 -21.91 11.30
N LEU A 72 -7.69 -21.39 11.55
CA LEU A 72 -6.80 -20.83 10.54
C LEU A 72 -5.68 -21.80 10.20
N PRO A 73 -5.07 -21.69 9.01
CA PRO A 73 -3.84 -22.42 8.71
C PRO A 73 -2.73 -22.09 9.71
N ALA A 74 -1.83 -23.03 9.93
CA ALA A 74 -0.71 -22.84 10.84
C ALA A 74 0.07 -21.56 10.51
N GLN A 75 0.47 -20.81 11.55
CA GLN A 75 1.23 -19.55 11.50
C GLN A 75 0.41 -18.30 11.14
N PHE A 76 -0.89 -18.42 10.87
CA PHE A 76 -1.77 -17.28 10.59
C PHE A 76 -2.53 -16.75 11.81
N GLN A 77 -2.36 -17.34 12.98
CA GLN A 77 -2.98 -16.88 14.22
C GLN A 77 -2.60 -15.44 14.62
N VAL A 78 -3.45 -14.80 15.43
CA VAL A 78 -3.25 -13.47 16.02
C VAL A 78 -3.52 -13.56 17.52
N TYR A 79 -2.58 -13.10 18.34
CA TYR A 79 -2.63 -13.17 19.80
C TYR A 79 -1.64 -12.21 20.45
N GLY A 80 -1.80 -11.94 21.74
CA GLY A 80 -0.77 -11.32 22.58
C GLY A 80 -0.43 -9.89 22.16
N SER A 81 -1.43 -9.03 22.06
CA SER A 81 -1.26 -7.63 21.62
C SER A 81 -0.74 -7.47 20.18
N ALA A 82 -0.87 -8.49 19.35
CA ALA A 82 -0.48 -8.43 17.94
C ALA A 82 -1.67 -8.14 17.03
N GLY A 83 -1.39 -7.73 15.80
CA GLY A 83 -2.36 -7.72 14.72
C GLY A 83 -1.82 -8.33 13.43
N ARG A 84 -2.74 -8.66 12.52
CA ARG A 84 -2.41 -9.18 11.18
C ARG A 84 -3.43 -8.70 10.16
N SER A 85 -2.94 -8.34 8.98
CA SER A 85 -3.76 -8.06 7.80
C SER A 85 -3.85 -9.30 6.91
N TYR A 86 -5.04 -9.60 6.41
CA TYR A 86 -5.30 -10.76 5.53
C TYR A 86 -5.77 -10.28 4.15
N PRO A 87 -5.09 -10.69 3.06
CA PRO A 87 -5.46 -10.31 1.70
C PRO A 87 -6.80 -10.93 1.29
N THR A 88 -7.36 -10.43 0.19
CA THR A 88 -8.51 -11.03 -0.51
C THR A 88 -8.05 -11.95 -1.64
N GLY A 89 -9.00 -12.64 -2.29
CA GLY A 89 -8.75 -13.45 -3.47
C GLY A 89 -8.70 -14.96 -3.18
N PRO A 90 -8.40 -15.78 -4.21
CA PRO A 90 -8.62 -17.23 -4.19
C PRO A 90 -7.75 -18.01 -3.21
N ASN A 91 -6.63 -17.43 -2.73
CA ASN A 91 -5.74 -18.10 -1.80
C ASN A 91 -5.13 -17.10 -0.79
N PRO A 92 -5.92 -16.62 0.19
CA PRO A 92 -5.49 -15.56 1.10
C PRO A 92 -4.42 -16.01 2.11
N PHE A 93 -4.17 -17.32 2.21
CA PHE A 93 -3.18 -17.92 3.11
C PHE A 93 -1.98 -18.53 2.38
N ALA A 94 -1.80 -18.22 1.08
CA ALA A 94 -0.72 -18.78 0.27
C ALA A 94 0.67 -18.35 0.74
N ASP A 95 0.78 -17.13 1.28
CA ASP A 95 2.05 -16.48 1.55
C ASP A 95 2.02 -15.77 2.91
N LEU A 96 2.77 -16.31 3.86
CA LEU A 96 2.90 -15.77 5.21
C LEU A 96 3.59 -14.39 5.22
N ALA A 97 4.48 -14.13 4.26
CA ALA A 97 5.24 -12.89 4.19
C ALA A 97 4.35 -11.68 3.85
N ARG A 98 3.19 -11.91 3.22
CA ARG A 98 2.18 -10.89 2.94
C ARG A 98 1.31 -10.56 4.15
N SER A 99 1.10 -11.55 5.01
CA SER A 99 0.27 -11.41 6.22
C SER A 99 1.13 -11.54 7.47
N ARG A 100 2.18 -10.72 7.64
CA ARG A 100 3.05 -10.83 8.83
C ARG A 100 2.30 -10.50 10.12
N LEU A 101 2.67 -11.18 11.20
CA LEU A 101 2.18 -10.84 12.54
C LEU A 101 2.94 -9.62 13.06
N ARG A 102 2.22 -8.54 13.37
CA ARG A 102 2.78 -7.29 13.87
C ARG A 102 2.57 -7.21 15.38
N PHE A 103 3.65 -7.34 16.12
CA PHE A 103 3.68 -7.20 17.58
C PHE A 103 4.09 -5.78 17.97
N THR A 104 3.58 -5.30 19.09
CA THR A 104 3.89 -3.95 19.62
C THR A 104 5.34 -3.87 20.11
N HIS A 105 5.86 -4.89 20.80
CA HIS A 105 7.22 -4.92 21.38
C HIS A 105 7.63 -3.62 22.11
N GLY A 106 6.69 -2.95 22.78
CA GLY A 106 6.94 -1.67 23.47
C GLY A 106 6.83 -0.42 22.59
N ASP A 107 6.61 -0.56 21.28
CA ASP A 107 6.26 0.52 20.35
C ASP A 107 4.92 0.22 19.64
N PRO A 108 3.78 0.51 20.30
CA PRO A 108 2.47 0.27 19.72
C PRO A 108 2.19 1.13 18.48
N GLN A 109 2.82 2.31 18.38
CA GLN A 109 2.61 3.21 17.24
C GLN A 109 3.24 2.61 15.98
N HIS A 110 4.48 2.11 16.09
CA HIS A 110 5.13 1.45 14.97
C HIS A 110 4.36 0.22 14.48
N ALA A 111 3.87 -0.63 15.39
CA ALA A 111 3.05 -1.78 15.02
C ALA A 111 1.72 -1.37 14.34
N THR A 112 1.14 -0.25 14.77
CA THR A 112 -0.07 0.33 14.16
C THR A 112 0.23 0.77 12.73
N ASP A 113 1.31 1.53 12.51
CA ASP A 113 1.71 1.99 11.18
C ASP A 113 2.07 0.81 10.25
N GLN A 114 2.74 -0.23 10.75
CA GLN A 114 3.01 -1.45 9.98
C GLN A 114 1.72 -2.15 9.53
N LEU A 115 0.70 -2.23 10.38
CA LEU A 115 -0.58 -2.84 10.01
C LEU A 115 -1.35 -2.01 8.99
N VAL A 116 -1.26 -0.69 9.09
CA VAL A 116 -1.79 0.23 8.08
C VAL A 116 -1.13 -0.05 6.73
N THR A 117 0.21 -0.13 6.68
CA THR A 117 0.97 -0.47 5.47
C THR A 117 0.54 -1.82 4.90
N ASP A 118 0.43 -2.87 5.72
CA ASP A 118 0.03 -4.21 5.25
C ASP A 118 -1.39 -4.21 4.66
N ALA A 119 -2.35 -3.50 5.30
CA ALA A 119 -3.73 -3.41 4.83
C ALA A 119 -3.85 -2.66 3.50
N LEU A 120 -3.12 -1.57 3.33
CA LEU A 120 -3.12 -0.81 2.08
C LEU A 120 -2.43 -1.58 0.96
N ALA A 121 -1.32 -2.26 1.22
CA ALA A 121 -0.69 -3.13 0.24
C ALA A 121 -1.64 -4.24 -0.24
N HIS A 122 -2.42 -4.84 0.66
CA HIS A 122 -3.48 -5.78 0.30
C HIS A 122 -4.60 -5.14 -0.52
N ALA A 123 -5.03 -3.92 -0.17
CA ALA A 123 -6.07 -3.22 -0.91
C ALA A 123 -5.61 -2.83 -2.33
N HIS A 124 -4.35 -2.42 -2.47
CA HIS A 124 -3.72 -2.11 -3.75
C HIS A 124 -3.68 -3.35 -4.65
N HIS A 125 -3.17 -4.46 -4.12
CA HIS A 125 -3.14 -5.73 -4.84
C HIS A 125 -4.55 -6.24 -5.22
N ALA A 126 -5.56 -5.89 -4.43
CA ALA A 126 -6.96 -6.21 -4.71
C ALA A 126 -7.62 -5.24 -5.72
N GLY A 127 -6.92 -4.19 -6.16
CA GLY A 127 -7.45 -3.17 -7.06
C GLY A 127 -8.50 -2.25 -6.40
N LEU A 128 -8.52 -2.16 -5.08
CA LEU A 128 -9.55 -1.37 -4.36
C LEU A 128 -9.34 0.14 -4.45
N PHE A 129 -8.11 0.59 -4.75
CA PHE A 129 -7.89 1.99 -5.11
C PHE A 129 -8.40 2.34 -6.51
N ALA A 130 -8.68 1.34 -7.36
CA ALA A 130 -9.46 1.57 -8.58
C ALA A 130 -10.97 1.66 -8.30
N LEU A 131 -11.43 1.33 -7.08
CA LEU A 131 -12.82 1.16 -6.69
C LEU A 131 -13.18 1.88 -5.36
N ALA A 132 -12.89 3.19 -5.20
CA ALA A 132 -13.68 4.18 -4.41
C ALA A 132 -12.98 5.56 -4.28
N PRO A 133 -13.68 6.72 -4.12
CA PRO A 133 -15.06 7.12 -4.49
C PRO A 133 -15.10 8.40 -5.40
N ALA A 134 -16.29 8.94 -5.67
CA ALA A 134 -16.60 10.09 -6.54
C ALA A 134 -15.99 11.47 -6.15
N SER A 135 -15.08 11.51 -5.19
CA SER A 135 -14.42 12.72 -4.67
C SER A 135 -12.92 12.77 -4.96
N VAL A 136 -12.46 11.98 -5.92
CA VAL A 136 -11.09 12.09 -6.44
C VAL A 136 -11.00 13.34 -7.30
N ILE A 137 -10.30 14.34 -6.79
CA ILE A 137 -10.02 15.58 -7.53
C ILE A 137 -8.58 15.56 -8.00
N THR A 138 -8.36 15.93 -9.26
CA THR A 138 -7.01 16.13 -9.76
C THR A 138 -6.46 17.43 -9.17
N VAL A 139 -5.36 17.33 -8.46
CA VAL A 139 -4.69 18.47 -7.82
C VAL A 139 -3.23 18.53 -8.23
N THR A 140 -2.66 19.72 -8.10
CA THR A 140 -1.23 19.97 -8.26
C THR A 140 -0.66 20.46 -6.94
N GLY A 141 0.55 19.99 -6.63
CA GLY A 141 1.22 20.28 -5.36
C GLY A 141 2.73 20.21 -5.47
N THR A 142 3.41 20.61 -4.40
CA THR A 142 4.86 20.61 -4.26
C THR A 142 5.27 19.74 -3.09
N VAL A 143 6.16 18.77 -3.34
CA VAL A 143 6.69 17.90 -2.29
C VAL A 143 7.53 18.74 -1.32
N LYS A 144 7.21 18.71 -0.02
CA LYS A 144 7.93 19.46 1.01
C LYS A 144 8.97 18.63 1.74
N GLY A 145 8.72 17.34 1.88
CA GLY A 145 9.64 16.43 2.57
C GLY A 145 9.04 15.05 2.76
N PHE A 146 9.81 14.21 3.44
CA PHE A 146 9.45 12.83 3.75
C PHE A 146 9.30 12.63 5.24
N MET A 147 8.44 11.70 5.61
CA MET A 147 8.18 11.27 6.98
C MET A 147 8.28 9.74 7.07
N LEU A 148 8.36 9.22 8.30
CA LEU A 148 8.42 7.78 8.60
C LEU A 148 9.44 7.04 7.70
N HIS A 149 10.70 7.49 7.70
CA HIS A 149 11.80 6.87 6.95
C HIS A 149 11.55 6.74 5.43
N GLY A 150 10.79 7.67 4.82
CA GLY A 150 10.55 7.69 3.38
C GLY A 150 9.28 6.94 2.94
N SER A 151 8.50 6.39 3.86
CA SER A 151 7.22 5.72 3.54
C SER A 151 6.07 6.71 3.27
N ARG A 152 6.19 7.96 3.74
CA ARG A 152 5.21 9.02 3.49
C ARG A 152 5.90 10.28 2.95
N ALA A 153 5.34 10.90 1.93
CA ALA A 153 5.78 12.20 1.44
C ALA A 153 4.70 13.27 1.67
N LEU A 154 5.10 14.43 2.15
CA LEU A 154 4.22 15.56 2.41
C LEU A 154 4.18 16.49 1.19
N VAL A 155 2.99 16.89 0.78
CA VAL A 155 2.75 17.77 -0.35
C VAL A 155 1.95 18.99 0.11
N GLU A 156 2.45 20.17 -0.22
CA GLU A 156 1.66 21.40 -0.18
C GLU A 156 0.95 21.57 -1.52
N LEU A 157 -0.38 21.58 -1.50
CA LEU A 157 -1.23 21.80 -2.66
C LEU A 157 -1.31 23.29 -3.01
N ASP A 158 -1.66 23.61 -4.25
CA ASP A 158 -1.75 25.01 -4.71
C ASP A 158 -2.84 25.83 -4.03
N ASP A 159 -3.88 25.16 -3.55
CA ASP A 159 -4.97 25.77 -2.80
C ASP A 159 -4.57 26.07 -1.33
N GLY A 160 -3.31 25.80 -0.97
CA GLY A 160 -2.78 25.96 0.39
C GLY A 160 -3.07 24.77 1.31
N GLY A 161 -3.77 23.74 0.83
CA GLY A 161 -4.01 22.50 1.56
C GLY A 161 -2.77 21.62 1.67
N MET A 162 -2.82 20.65 2.59
CA MET A 162 -1.79 19.62 2.71
C MET A 162 -2.34 18.26 2.28
N ALA A 163 -1.51 17.50 1.59
CA ALA A 163 -1.80 16.11 1.21
C ALA A 163 -0.59 15.22 1.49
N THR A 164 -0.85 13.91 1.60
CA THR A 164 0.19 12.92 1.88
C THR A 164 0.22 11.86 0.78
N ILE A 165 1.38 11.63 0.18
CA ILE A 165 1.63 10.50 -0.72
C ILE A 165 2.14 9.34 0.13
N TRP A 166 1.60 8.16 -0.11
CA TRP A 166 1.91 6.95 0.64
C TRP A 166 2.62 5.99 -0.30
N GLN A 167 3.68 5.34 0.18
CA GLN A 167 4.47 4.40 -0.64
C GLN A 167 3.59 3.28 -1.20
N GLU A 168 2.62 2.83 -0.40
CA GLU A 168 1.67 1.77 -0.71
C GLU A 168 0.71 2.12 -1.86
N LEU A 169 0.57 3.43 -2.14
CA LEU A 169 -0.30 3.97 -3.20
C LEU A 169 0.50 4.41 -4.43
N THR A 170 1.81 4.14 -4.46
CA THR A 170 2.69 4.52 -5.57
C THR A 170 3.25 3.26 -6.24
N TYR A 171 4.41 2.76 -5.82
CA TYR A 171 5.03 1.56 -6.42
C TYR A 171 5.69 0.67 -5.36
N PRO A 172 4.94 -0.13 -4.59
CA PRO A 172 5.54 -1.03 -3.60
C PRO A 172 6.43 -2.10 -4.27
N PRO A 173 7.64 -2.40 -3.76
CA PRO A 173 8.23 -1.93 -2.50
C PRO A 173 9.21 -0.74 -2.63
N VAL A 174 9.20 0.00 -3.74
CA VAL A 174 10.12 1.12 -4.00
C VAL A 174 9.88 2.28 -3.01
N PRO A 175 10.91 2.74 -2.27
CA PRO A 175 10.79 3.88 -1.37
C PRO A 175 10.38 5.18 -2.09
N LEU A 176 9.65 6.08 -1.40
CA LEU A 176 9.20 7.33 -2.04
C LEU A 176 10.35 8.30 -2.33
N ASP A 177 11.44 8.27 -1.58
CA ASP A 177 12.63 9.10 -1.80
C ASP A 177 13.48 8.64 -3.02
N TRP A 178 13.10 7.54 -3.66
CA TRP A 178 13.61 7.15 -4.98
C TRP A 178 12.80 7.72 -6.12
N THR A 179 11.51 7.96 -5.89
CA THR A 179 10.55 8.35 -6.94
C THR A 179 10.15 9.82 -6.86
N LEU A 180 10.41 10.46 -5.72
CA LEU A 180 10.10 11.84 -5.43
C LEU A 180 11.32 12.61 -4.92
N SER A 181 11.30 13.94 -5.02
CA SER A 181 12.31 14.83 -4.43
C SER A 181 11.66 16.06 -3.79
N PRO A 182 12.21 16.62 -2.70
CA PRO A 182 11.70 17.86 -2.13
C PRO A 182 11.79 19.01 -3.15
N GLY A 183 10.76 19.85 -3.19
CA GLY A 183 10.60 20.90 -4.20
C GLY A 183 10.03 20.42 -5.53
N GLN A 184 9.86 19.10 -5.74
CA GLN A 184 9.28 18.57 -6.97
C GLN A 184 7.82 18.96 -7.11
N ARG A 185 7.48 19.37 -8.33
CA ARG A 185 6.11 19.65 -8.73
C ARG A 185 5.41 18.37 -9.19
N ILE A 186 4.32 18.02 -8.52
CA ILE A 186 3.58 16.79 -8.77
C ILE A 186 2.12 17.08 -9.08
N GLN A 187 1.52 16.18 -9.86
CA GLN A 187 0.10 16.15 -10.15
C GLN A 187 -0.41 14.77 -9.75
N GLY A 188 -1.57 14.72 -9.10
CA GLY A 188 -2.12 13.47 -8.62
C GLY A 188 -3.61 13.54 -8.39
N ALA A 189 -4.17 12.38 -8.08
CA ALA A 189 -5.56 12.19 -7.69
C ALA A 189 -5.66 12.25 -6.16
N LEU A 190 -6.25 13.32 -5.64
CA LEU A 190 -6.46 13.52 -4.20
C LEU A 190 -7.78 12.91 -3.78
N ASP A 191 -7.71 12.04 -2.79
CA ASP A 191 -8.88 11.60 -2.03
C ASP A 191 -9.17 12.62 -0.91
N ALA A 192 -10.14 13.50 -1.14
CA ALA A 192 -10.42 14.63 -0.26
C ALA A 192 -10.70 14.26 1.22
N PRO A 193 -11.49 13.19 1.54
CA PRO A 193 -11.71 12.77 2.92
C PRO A 193 -10.46 12.33 3.68
N THR A 194 -9.51 11.68 3.01
CA THR A 194 -8.31 11.09 3.65
C THR A 194 -7.06 11.93 3.45
N HIS A 195 -7.13 12.98 2.62
CA HIS A 195 -5.99 13.78 2.17
C HIS A 195 -4.85 12.95 1.57
N ARG A 196 -5.19 11.79 1.01
CA ARG A 196 -4.24 10.90 0.33
C ARG A 196 -4.11 11.29 -1.12
N LEU A 197 -2.87 11.41 -1.57
CA LEU A 197 -2.58 11.77 -2.94
C LEU A 197 -1.95 10.58 -3.66
N ASN A 198 -2.66 10.06 -4.66
CA ASN A 198 -2.11 9.08 -5.59
C ASN A 198 -1.43 9.83 -6.76
N VAL A 199 -0.14 9.56 -6.97
CA VAL A 199 0.69 10.17 -8.03
C VAL A 199 1.17 9.16 -9.07
N GLU A 200 0.65 7.93 -8.99
CA GLU A 200 0.98 6.86 -9.91
C GLU A 200 0.61 7.26 -11.33
N LEU A 201 1.55 7.05 -12.24
CA LEU A 201 1.34 7.31 -13.66
C LEU A 201 0.82 6.05 -14.33
N LYS A 202 0.02 6.25 -15.37
CA LYS A 202 -0.29 5.16 -16.30
C LYS A 202 1.03 4.55 -16.79
N PRO A 203 1.13 3.22 -16.82
CA PRO A 203 2.34 2.57 -17.27
C PRO A 203 2.68 2.99 -18.71
N PRO A 204 3.95 3.29 -19.02
CA PRO A 204 4.35 3.60 -20.38
C PRO A 204 4.09 2.39 -21.29
N THR A 205 3.57 2.63 -22.49
CA THR A 205 3.36 1.57 -23.47
C THR A 205 4.69 1.14 -24.09
N THR A 206 4.72 -0.06 -24.69
CA THR A 206 5.92 -0.60 -25.35
C THR A 206 6.47 0.31 -26.44
N GLU A 207 5.61 1.07 -27.12
CA GLU A 207 6.02 2.01 -28.17
C GLU A 207 6.80 3.19 -27.58
N VAL A 208 6.31 3.77 -26.47
CA VAL A 208 6.99 4.88 -25.78
C VAL A 208 8.37 4.46 -25.27
N ILE A 209 8.50 3.20 -24.83
CA ILE A 209 9.78 2.63 -24.40
C ILE A 209 10.71 2.45 -25.59
N ALA A 210 10.22 1.92 -26.71
CA ALA A 210 11.01 1.72 -27.91
C ALA A 210 11.51 3.04 -28.51
N GLU A 211 10.70 4.10 -28.43
CA GLU A 211 11.10 5.46 -28.83
C GLU A 211 12.17 6.04 -27.89
N ARG A 212 12.03 5.83 -26.57
CA ARG A 212 12.96 6.36 -25.57
C ARG A 212 14.29 5.60 -25.52
N TYR A 213 14.26 4.29 -25.75
CA TYR A 213 15.43 3.42 -25.74
C TYR A 213 15.56 2.75 -27.11
N PRO A 214 16.33 3.38 -28.04
CA PRO A 214 16.59 2.80 -29.35
C PRO A 214 17.22 1.42 -29.26
N HIS A 215 17.11 0.63 -30.32
CA HIS A 215 17.74 -0.68 -30.41
C HIS A 215 19.24 -0.60 -30.11
N GLY A 216 19.71 -1.47 -29.21
CA GLY A 216 21.11 -1.55 -28.78
C GLY A 216 21.49 -0.55 -27.69
N SER A 217 20.60 0.32 -27.24
CA SER A 217 20.90 1.26 -26.14
C SER A 217 20.98 0.56 -24.79
N VAL A 218 21.80 1.09 -23.88
CA VAL A 218 21.95 0.58 -22.51
C VAL A 218 21.16 1.49 -21.55
N THR A 219 20.44 0.89 -20.60
CA THR A 219 19.73 1.58 -19.52
C THR A 219 19.75 0.71 -18.27
N LEU A 220 19.35 1.26 -17.12
CA LEU A 220 19.21 0.46 -15.89
C LEU A 220 17.90 -0.30 -15.81
N ALA A 221 17.97 -1.48 -15.22
CA ALA A 221 16.83 -2.33 -14.90
C ALA A 221 16.95 -2.86 -13.46
N LEU A 222 15.82 -2.97 -12.76
CA LEU A 222 15.74 -3.58 -11.43
C LEU A 222 15.53 -5.10 -11.56
N VAL A 223 16.33 -5.88 -10.85
CA VAL A 223 16.11 -7.33 -10.71
C VAL A 223 14.98 -7.58 -9.72
N GLN A 224 13.82 -8.05 -10.20
CA GLN A 224 12.66 -8.31 -9.34
C GLN A 224 12.61 -9.74 -8.81
N LYS A 225 12.97 -10.70 -9.65
CA LYS A 225 12.95 -12.13 -9.31
C LYS A 225 14.07 -12.86 -10.00
N VAL A 226 14.66 -13.82 -9.30
CA VAL A 226 15.71 -14.66 -9.86
C VAL A 226 15.40 -16.14 -9.63
N SER A 227 15.83 -16.96 -10.58
CA SER A 227 15.82 -18.42 -10.51
C SER A 227 17.09 -18.94 -11.16
N ALA A 228 17.44 -20.22 -10.97
CA ALA A 228 18.63 -20.82 -11.56
C ALA A 228 18.80 -20.62 -13.09
N GLN A 229 17.72 -20.39 -13.85
CA GLN A 229 17.75 -20.32 -15.32
C GLN A 229 17.18 -19.02 -15.93
N LYS A 230 16.48 -18.21 -15.14
CA LYS A 230 15.76 -17.01 -15.61
C LYS A 230 15.79 -15.92 -14.56
N ALA A 231 15.77 -14.67 -15.03
CA ALA A 231 15.55 -13.50 -14.20
C ALA A 231 14.39 -12.66 -14.76
N VAL A 232 13.70 -11.94 -13.88
CA VAL A 232 12.69 -10.95 -14.23
C VAL A 232 13.26 -9.58 -13.92
N LEU A 233 13.43 -8.77 -14.95
CA LEU A 233 13.94 -7.40 -14.86
C LEU A 233 12.82 -6.39 -15.09
N ALA A 234 12.92 -5.23 -14.48
CA ALA A 234 11.95 -4.14 -14.64
C ALA A 234 12.63 -2.84 -15.07
N LEU A 235 12.21 -2.29 -16.21
CA LEU A 235 12.60 -0.93 -16.63
C LEU A 235 11.70 0.14 -15.98
N HIS A 236 10.50 -0.27 -15.58
CA HIS A 236 9.51 0.51 -14.85
C HIS A 236 8.76 -0.45 -13.91
N PRO A 237 8.22 0.00 -12.75
CA PRO A 237 7.49 -0.88 -11.82
C PRO A 237 6.40 -1.76 -12.47
N HIS A 238 5.73 -1.22 -13.50
CA HIS A 238 4.68 -1.91 -14.26
C HIS A 238 5.13 -2.56 -15.56
N LEU A 239 6.43 -2.52 -15.89
CA LEU A 239 6.96 -3.03 -17.15
C LEU A 239 8.13 -3.99 -16.88
N THR A 240 7.82 -5.27 -16.95
CA THR A 240 8.75 -6.36 -16.64
C THR A 240 9.09 -7.18 -17.88
N PHE A 241 10.33 -7.66 -17.91
CA PHE A 241 10.90 -8.46 -18.99
C PHE A 241 11.52 -9.72 -18.39
N THR A 242 11.24 -10.86 -18.99
CA THR A 242 11.87 -12.12 -18.59
C THR A 242 13.06 -12.38 -19.49
N ILE A 243 14.24 -12.53 -18.88
CA ILE A 243 15.47 -12.91 -19.57
C ILE A 243 15.92 -14.30 -19.13
N THR A 244 16.72 -14.93 -19.97
CA THR A 244 17.24 -16.27 -19.76
C THR A 244 18.73 -16.23 -19.49
N ARG A 245 19.29 -17.35 -19.01
CA ARG A 245 20.73 -17.51 -18.81
C ARG A 245 21.56 -17.06 -20.04
N ALA A 246 21.11 -17.37 -21.25
CA ALA A 246 21.83 -17.03 -22.47
C ALA A 246 21.95 -15.51 -22.71
N ASP A 247 21.01 -14.74 -22.17
CA ASP A 247 21.01 -13.27 -22.24
C ASP A 247 21.96 -12.65 -21.20
N ILE A 248 22.45 -13.44 -20.23
CA ILE A 248 23.24 -12.98 -19.08
C ILE A 248 24.69 -13.45 -19.19
N SER A 249 24.90 -14.72 -19.52
CA SER A 249 26.22 -15.30 -19.68
C SER A 249 26.28 -16.30 -20.83
N ALA A 250 27.37 -16.22 -21.59
CA ALA A 250 27.68 -17.19 -22.64
C ALA A 250 28.05 -18.58 -22.07
N ASN A 251 28.46 -18.69 -20.80
CA ASN A 251 28.86 -19.95 -20.20
C ASN A 251 27.64 -20.81 -19.79
N PRO A 252 27.49 -22.03 -20.35
CA PRO A 252 26.36 -22.91 -20.04
C PRO A 252 26.29 -23.40 -18.60
N ARG A 253 27.39 -23.31 -17.85
CA ARG A 253 27.47 -23.77 -16.45
C ARG A 253 27.05 -22.72 -15.43
N ASP A 254 26.91 -21.47 -15.85
CA ASP A 254 26.55 -20.39 -14.94
C ASP A 254 25.07 -20.50 -14.56
N LEU A 255 24.77 -20.23 -13.30
CA LEU A 255 23.42 -20.17 -12.79
C LEU A 255 23.02 -18.71 -12.60
N VAL A 256 21.82 -18.35 -13.02
CA VAL A 256 21.38 -16.95 -13.03
C VAL A 256 21.26 -16.38 -11.60
N ASP A 257 20.88 -17.20 -10.63
CA ASP A 257 20.81 -16.87 -9.20
C ASP A 257 22.16 -16.73 -8.51
N THR A 258 23.26 -17.08 -9.20
CA THR A 258 24.62 -16.80 -8.72
C THR A 258 25.21 -15.52 -9.29
N LEU A 259 24.59 -14.97 -10.35
CA LEU A 259 25.05 -13.77 -11.05
C LEU A 259 24.22 -12.53 -10.74
N LEU A 260 22.97 -12.70 -10.32
CA LEU A 260 22.02 -11.62 -10.03
C LEU A 260 21.33 -11.87 -8.70
N SER A 261 21.17 -10.81 -7.89
CA SER A 261 20.38 -10.85 -6.67
C SER A 261 19.08 -10.07 -6.84
N GLU A 262 18.03 -10.51 -6.16
CA GLU A 262 16.77 -9.75 -6.11
C GLU A 262 17.03 -8.38 -5.46
N GLY A 263 16.50 -7.32 -6.08
CA GLY A 263 16.72 -5.95 -5.65
C GLY A 263 17.94 -5.25 -6.26
N ASP A 264 18.80 -5.96 -6.99
CA ASP A 264 19.93 -5.34 -7.67
C ASP A 264 19.47 -4.43 -8.82
N VAL A 265 20.26 -3.37 -9.07
CA VAL A 265 20.09 -2.49 -10.23
C VAL A 265 21.23 -2.77 -11.19
N VAL A 266 20.90 -3.23 -12.40
CA VAL A 266 21.87 -3.68 -13.40
C VAL A 266 21.72 -2.91 -14.70
N ALA A 267 22.83 -2.69 -15.40
CA ALA A 267 22.81 -2.17 -16.76
C ALA A 267 22.35 -3.27 -17.73
N ALA A 268 21.40 -2.93 -18.61
CA ALA A 268 20.82 -3.86 -19.56
C ALA A 268 20.69 -3.19 -20.94
N ARG A 269 21.08 -3.93 -21.97
CA ARG A 269 20.93 -3.53 -23.36
C ARG A 269 19.50 -3.81 -23.84
N VAL A 270 18.85 -2.82 -24.44
CA VAL A 270 17.51 -2.91 -24.98
C VAL A 270 17.56 -3.39 -26.42
N MET A 271 17.01 -4.58 -26.67
CA MET A 271 16.97 -5.21 -27.99
C MET A 271 15.56 -5.19 -28.55
N HIS A 272 15.41 -4.68 -29.76
CA HIS A 272 14.14 -4.71 -30.50
C HIS A 272 14.12 -5.96 -31.37
N LEU A 273 13.24 -6.91 -31.06
CA LEU A 273 13.10 -8.14 -31.83
C LEU A 273 12.36 -7.89 -33.16
N PRO A 274 12.58 -8.71 -34.20
CA PRO A 274 11.86 -8.59 -35.48
C PRO A 274 10.33 -8.70 -35.36
N SER A 275 9.83 -9.28 -34.27
CA SER A 275 8.41 -9.34 -33.93
C SER A 275 7.82 -8.01 -33.44
N GLY A 276 8.65 -6.99 -33.22
CA GLY A 276 8.28 -5.72 -32.58
C GLY A 276 8.29 -5.76 -31.06
N ALA A 277 8.61 -6.91 -30.46
CA ALA A 277 8.75 -7.03 -29.01
C ALA A 277 10.10 -6.50 -28.52
N LEU A 278 10.11 -5.92 -27.32
CA LEU A 278 11.32 -5.51 -26.63
C LEU A 278 11.88 -6.69 -25.80
N HIS A 279 13.20 -6.81 -25.79
CA HIS A 279 13.96 -7.81 -25.04
C HIS A 279 15.17 -7.15 -24.36
N LEU A 280 15.70 -7.77 -23.31
CA LEU A 280 16.85 -7.25 -22.56
C LEU A 280 18.01 -8.25 -22.59
N VAL A 281 19.24 -7.73 -22.69
CA VAL A 281 20.48 -8.53 -22.71
C VAL A 281 21.52 -7.87 -21.79
N LEU A 282 22.24 -8.69 -21.02
CA LEU A 282 23.28 -8.29 -20.07
C LEU A 282 24.67 -8.75 -20.48
N SER A 283 24.79 -9.82 -21.27
CA SER A 283 26.06 -10.50 -21.60
C SER A 283 27.04 -9.70 -22.48
N ASP A 284 26.64 -8.53 -22.94
CA ASP A 284 27.34 -7.70 -23.92
C ASP A 284 27.13 -6.23 -23.55
N VAL A 285 27.38 -5.87 -22.29
CA VAL A 285 27.32 -4.50 -21.79
C VAL A 285 28.66 -4.18 -21.16
N ASP A 286 29.40 -3.26 -21.78
CA ASP A 286 30.69 -2.80 -21.26
C ASP A 286 30.50 -1.62 -20.28
N ASP A 287 31.33 -1.55 -19.24
CA ASP A 287 31.22 -0.54 -18.16
C ASP A 287 31.46 0.91 -18.64
N ASP A 288 32.05 1.10 -19.83
CA ASP A 288 32.33 2.41 -20.44
C ASP A 288 31.25 2.88 -21.42
N GLU A 289 30.20 2.06 -21.64
CA GLU A 289 29.09 2.44 -22.50
C GLU A 289 28.19 3.53 -21.89
N PRO A 290 27.68 4.46 -22.71
CA PRO A 290 26.79 5.50 -22.22
C PRO A 290 25.43 4.90 -21.81
N VAL A 291 25.16 4.90 -20.52
CA VAL A 291 23.87 4.47 -19.95
C VAL A 291 22.83 5.59 -20.09
N LEU A 292 21.75 5.31 -20.82
CA LEU A 292 20.62 6.23 -20.95
C LEU A 292 19.87 6.36 -19.61
N PRO A 293 19.38 7.57 -19.26
CA PRO A 293 18.69 7.79 -18.01
C PRO A 293 17.42 6.93 -17.86
N PRO A 294 17.25 6.20 -16.74
CA PRO A 294 16.06 5.41 -16.47
C PRO A 294 14.77 6.23 -16.48
N LEU A 295 13.63 5.55 -16.58
CA LEU A 295 12.33 6.21 -16.54
C LEU A 295 12.12 6.92 -15.19
N ALA A 296 11.32 7.98 -15.18
CA ALA A 296 10.78 8.49 -13.93
C ALA A 296 9.50 7.71 -13.63
N ALA A 297 9.33 7.26 -12.38
CA ALA A 297 8.11 6.57 -11.96
C ALA A 297 6.96 7.56 -11.71
N VAL A 298 7.28 8.80 -11.33
CA VAL A 298 6.32 9.89 -11.12
C VAL A 298 6.67 11.04 -12.06
N LEU A 299 5.65 11.81 -12.49
CA LEU A 299 5.84 12.94 -13.38
C LEU A 299 6.78 13.98 -12.75
N ASN A 300 7.73 14.47 -13.55
CA ASN A 300 8.80 15.38 -13.11
C ASN A 300 9.68 14.82 -11.97
N GLY A 301 9.62 13.52 -11.70
CA GLY A 301 10.41 12.86 -10.69
C GLY A 301 11.83 12.56 -11.17
N PRO A 302 12.74 12.25 -10.23
CA PRO A 302 14.02 11.67 -10.58
C PRO A 302 13.84 10.33 -11.31
N PRO A 303 14.86 9.88 -12.07
CA PRO A 303 14.95 8.50 -12.51
C PRO A 303 14.81 7.56 -11.33
N TRP A 304 13.94 6.56 -11.44
CA TRP A 304 13.62 5.68 -10.31
C TRP A 304 14.76 4.70 -9.95
N LEU A 305 15.69 4.47 -10.88
CA LEU A 305 16.85 3.60 -10.70
C LEU A 305 18.16 4.39 -10.73
N ARG A 306 19.13 3.91 -9.95
CA ARG A 306 20.51 4.39 -9.89
C ARG A 306 21.44 3.20 -9.65
N GLU A 307 22.58 3.14 -10.32
CA GLU A 307 23.53 2.00 -10.29
C GLU A 307 24.01 1.64 -8.86
N ASN A 308 24.16 2.63 -7.99
CA ASN A 308 24.67 2.45 -6.63
C ASN A 308 23.57 2.48 -5.56
N ARG A 309 22.39 1.95 -5.89
CA ARG A 309 21.22 2.00 -5.00
C ARG A 309 20.38 0.73 -5.15
N PRO A 310 20.76 -0.39 -4.52
CA PRO A 310 19.96 -1.61 -4.52
C PRO A 310 18.70 -1.44 -3.67
N LEU A 311 17.62 -2.12 -4.07
CA LEU A 311 16.30 -2.04 -3.43
C LEU A 311 16.24 -2.81 -2.12
N LEU A 312 17.07 -3.84 -1.99
CA LEU A 312 17.34 -4.51 -0.73
C LEU A 312 18.67 -4.00 -0.18
N PRO A 313 18.79 -3.77 1.14
CA PRO A 313 20.08 -3.51 1.76
C PRO A 313 21.01 -4.67 1.43
N LEU A 314 22.24 -4.37 0.99
CA LEU A 314 23.30 -5.37 0.94
C LEU A 314 23.44 -5.92 2.36
N VAL A 315 23.29 -7.23 2.54
CA VAL A 315 23.73 -7.87 3.77
C VAL A 315 25.25 -7.79 3.72
N GLU A 316 25.83 -6.80 4.39
CA GLU A 316 27.25 -6.82 4.67
C GLU A 316 27.50 -8.09 5.49
N ASP A 317 28.22 -9.05 4.92
CA ASP A 317 28.79 -10.14 5.69
C ASP A 317 29.74 -9.49 6.70
N ASP A 318 29.26 -9.33 7.93
CA ASP A 318 30.02 -8.82 9.07
C ASP A 318 31.21 -9.74 9.35
N ASP A 319 32.34 -9.47 8.68
CA ASP A 319 33.65 -9.98 9.08
C ASP A 319 34.50 -8.85 9.67
N THR A 320 34.42 -8.79 11.00
CA THR A 320 35.42 -8.31 11.96
C THR A 320 36.09 -6.94 11.78
N GLY A 321 35.52 -5.95 12.50
CA GLY A 321 36.25 -5.25 13.56
C GLY A 321 36.92 -3.92 13.20
N SER A 322 36.42 -2.83 13.78
CA SER A 322 37.19 -1.75 14.44
C SER A 322 36.19 -0.72 14.96
N GLY A 323 36.16 -0.52 16.27
CA GLY A 323 35.31 0.50 16.87
C GLY A 323 35.77 1.91 16.49
N ASP A 324 34.81 2.79 16.23
CA ASP A 324 34.98 4.21 16.45
C ASP A 324 33.64 4.82 16.90
N ASP A 325 33.69 5.48 18.05
CA ASP A 325 32.58 6.16 18.70
C ASP A 325 32.11 7.35 17.84
N LEU A 326 30.88 7.29 17.32
CA LEU A 326 30.20 8.48 16.81
C LEU A 326 29.28 9.06 17.90
N VAL A 327 29.80 10.10 18.55
CA VAL A 327 29.09 10.98 19.48
C VAL A 327 27.95 11.69 18.74
N PHE A 328 26.70 11.38 19.12
CA PHE A 328 25.51 12.12 18.68
C PHE A 328 25.39 13.45 19.46
N ASP A 329 25.35 14.57 18.74
CA ASP A 329 25.09 15.91 19.30
C ASP A 329 23.57 16.20 19.29
N PRO A 330 22.87 16.27 20.44
CA PRO A 330 21.41 16.32 20.53
C PRO A 330 20.79 17.70 20.25
N ALA A 331 21.56 18.70 19.82
CA ALA A 331 21.08 20.09 19.69
C ALA A 331 20.27 20.41 18.42
N MET A 332 20.20 19.52 17.42
CA MET A 332 19.54 19.80 16.13
C MET A 332 18.07 19.34 16.05
N SER A 333 17.58 18.52 16.97
CA SER A 333 16.20 17.98 16.94
C SER A 333 15.15 18.92 17.56
N ALA A 334 15.55 19.81 18.46
CA ALA A 334 14.61 20.66 19.20
C ALA A 334 14.03 21.84 18.40
N LYS A 335 14.70 22.29 17.32
CA LYS A 335 14.24 23.44 16.52
C LYS A 335 13.12 23.10 15.52
N GLY A 336 13.05 21.85 15.05
CA GLY A 336 12.00 21.40 14.13
C GLY A 336 10.63 21.25 14.80
N LEU A 337 10.62 20.68 16.02
CA LEU A 337 9.38 20.45 16.77
C LEU A 337 8.75 21.76 17.29
N ALA A 338 9.57 22.74 17.68
CA ALA A 338 9.08 24.04 18.13
C ALA A 338 8.42 24.87 17.01
N GLY A 339 8.87 24.70 15.76
CA GLY A 339 8.23 25.31 14.59
C GLY A 339 6.86 24.70 14.28
N PHE A 340 6.72 23.39 14.43
CA PHE A 340 5.48 22.66 14.17
C PHE A 340 4.36 23.00 15.16
N VAL A 341 4.67 23.07 16.47
CA VAL A 341 3.69 23.45 17.50
C VAL A 341 3.19 24.90 17.32
N ARG A 342 4.05 25.80 16.82
CA ARG A 342 3.69 27.20 16.58
C ARG A 342 2.81 27.39 15.34
N ALA A 343 3.04 26.62 14.28
CA ALA A 343 2.21 26.65 13.07
C ALA A 343 0.83 26.00 13.30
N ALA A 344 0.77 24.88 14.03
CA ALA A 344 -0.50 24.25 14.40
C ALA A 344 -1.34 25.10 15.37
N GLY A 345 -0.68 25.84 16.27
CA GLY A 345 -1.36 26.78 17.17
C GLY A 345 -1.87 28.05 16.48
N ALA A 346 -1.19 28.53 15.42
CA ALA A 346 -1.62 29.71 14.67
C ALA A 346 -2.81 29.44 13.75
N ALA A 347 -2.91 28.22 13.20
CA ALA A 347 -4.04 27.81 12.34
C ALA A 347 -5.37 27.64 13.11
N LEU A 348 -5.33 27.50 14.43
CA LEU A 348 -6.52 27.41 15.30
C LEU A 348 -6.94 28.75 15.91
N ALA A 349 -6.22 29.84 15.62
CA ALA A 349 -6.45 31.16 16.23
C ALA A 349 -6.80 32.27 15.21
N GLN A 350 -7.09 31.93 13.95
CA GLN A 350 -7.38 32.89 12.88
C GLN A 350 -8.79 32.75 12.28
N ASP A 351 -9.77 32.26 13.05
CA ASP A 351 -11.17 32.22 12.60
C ASP A 351 -12.16 32.88 13.57
N ASP A 352 -11.68 33.79 14.41
CA ASP A 352 -12.55 34.71 15.14
C ASP A 352 -11.83 36.05 15.24
N LEU A 353 -12.29 37.03 14.44
CA LEU A 353 -12.29 38.48 14.71
C LEU A 353 -12.55 39.23 13.38
N HIS A 354 -13.82 39.55 13.11
CA HIS A 354 -14.29 40.91 12.79
C HIS A 354 -15.77 40.92 12.42
N GLY A 355 -16.58 41.49 13.31
CA GLY A 355 -18.00 41.76 13.10
C GLY A 355 -18.58 42.52 14.30
N GLU A 356 -18.16 43.77 14.49
CA GLU A 356 -18.83 44.70 15.41
C GLU A 356 -20.27 44.99 14.95
N ALA A 357 -21.24 44.90 15.86
CA ALA A 357 -22.14 46.01 16.19
C ALA A 357 -23.23 45.60 17.22
N GLY A 358 -23.24 46.29 18.36
CA GLY A 358 -24.48 46.70 19.03
C GLY A 358 -25.12 45.73 20.04
N PHE A 359 -24.77 45.89 21.32
CA PHE A 359 -25.74 45.71 22.41
C PHE A 359 -26.43 47.05 22.67
N PRO A 360 -27.72 47.04 23.07
CA PRO A 360 -27.96 47.17 24.51
C PRO A 360 -29.04 46.22 25.06
N ASP A 361 -28.70 45.66 26.22
CA ASP A 361 -29.48 45.65 27.47
C ASP A 361 -31.02 45.65 27.41
N ALA A 362 -31.65 44.60 27.94
CA ALA A 362 -32.62 44.66 29.05
C ALA A 362 -33.69 43.53 29.04
N LEU A 363 -34.17 43.22 30.26
CA LEU A 363 -35.29 42.35 30.67
C LEU A 363 -35.05 40.83 30.61
N ALA A 364 -34.90 40.12 31.74
CA ALA A 364 -35.89 39.90 32.81
C ALA A 364 -37.18 39.22 32.33
N GLY A 365 -37.29 37.93 32.65
CA GLY A 365 -38.54 37.31 33.05
C GLY A 365 -39.38 36.65 31.96
N ALA A 366 -39.74 35.40 32.26
CA ALA A 366 -41.11 34.89 32.25
C ALA A 366 -41.41 33.76 31.23
N LEU A 367 -41.85 32.65 31.82
CA LEU A 367 -42.84 31.66 31.34
C LEU A 367 -42.29 30.57 30.41
N ALA A 368 -42.10 29.34 30.90
CA ALA A 368 -43.14 28.36 31.22
C ALA A 368 -43.94 27.92 29.97
N GLY A 369 -43.78 26.66 29.57
CA GLY A 369 -44.82 25.94 28.85
C GLY A 369 -44.32 24.92 27.81
N ALA A 370 -44.75 23.67 28.01
CA ALA A 370 -44.85 22.56 27.06
C ALA A 370 -43.51 21.94 26.59
N GLY A 371 -43.31 20.62 26.61
CA GLY A 371 -44.20 19.50 26.87
C GLY A 371 -43.44 18.24 26.45
N ALA A 372 -43.47 17.22 27.30
CA ALA A 372 -42.80 15.96 27.09
C ALA A 372 -43.37 15.17 25.89
N VAL A 373 -42.51 14.56 25.07
CA VAL A 373 -42.83 13.33 24.35
C VAL A 373 -41.60 12.40 24.35
N ARG A 374 -41.68 11.33 25.14
CA ARG A 374 -40.89 10.10 24.96
C ARG A 374 -41.62 9.22 23.94
N PRO A 375 -40.95 8.60 22.95
CA PRO A 375 -41.52 7.45 22.26
C PRO A 375 -41.28 6.16 23.07
N SER A 376 -42.35 5.39 23.25
CA SER A 376 -42.38 4.04 23.81
C SER A 376 -42.18 2.99 22.72
N PRO A 377 -41.69 1.77 23.02
CA PRO A 377 -41.32 0.77 22.03
C PRO A 377 -42.50 -0.17 21.72
N ALA A 378 -43.00 -0.12 20.49
CA ALA A 378 -43.83 -1.17 19.91
C ALA A 378 -43.87 -0.97 18.38
N ASP A 379 -43.08 -1.78 17.67
CA ASP A 379 -43.42 -2.35 16.35
C ASP A 379 -42.36 -3.38 15.98
N LEU A 380 -42.45 -4.54 16.65
CA LEU A 380 -41.87 -5.79 16.20
C LEU A 380 -42.70 -6.30 15.01
N ALA A 381 -42.18 -6.17 13.80
CA ALA A 381 -42.70 -6.85 12.62
C ALA A 381 -41.59 -7.67 11.96
N ALA A 382 -41.79 -8.99 11.93
CA ALA A 382 -40.88 -10.01 11.43
C ALA A 382 -40.48 -9.84 9.95
N PRO A 383 -39.30 -10.32 9.53
CA PRO A 383 -38.87 -10.28 8.13
C PRO A 383 -39.65 -11.28 7.26
N ARG A 384 -40.04 -10.82 6.08
CA ARG A 384 -40.74 -11.59 5.03
C ARG A 384 -39.83 -12.68 4.43
N PRO A 385 -40.37 -13.83 3.97
CA PRO A 385 -39.57 -14.91 3.40
C PRO A 385 -39.03 -14.56 2.00
N ILE A 386 -37.76 -14.92 1.77
CA ILE A 386 -37.05 -14.80 0.50
C ILE A 386 -37.52 -15.93 -0.44
N VAL A 387 -38.05 -15.56 -1.62
CA VAL A 387 -38.40 -16.50 -2.69
C VAL A 387 -37.13 -16.81 -3.50
N PRO A 388 -36.73 -18.09 -3.67
CA PRO A 388 -35.56 -18.44 -4.47
C PRO A 388 -35.85 -18.29 -5.97
N ARG A 389 -34.94 -17.61 -6.69
CA ARG A 389 -34.98 -17.51 -8.17
C ARG A 389 -34.59 -18.86 -8.79
N PRO A 390 -35.22 -19.28 -9.91
CA PRO A 390 -34.92 -20.55 -10.56
C PRO A 390 -33.57 -20.53 -11.28
N PHE A 391 -32.82 -21.63 -11.15
CA PHE A 391 -31.57 -21.91 -11.86
C PHE A 391 -31.81 -22.07 -13.38
N PRO A 392 -30.90 -21.60 -14.25
CA PRO A 392 -30.95 -21.91 -15.67
C PRO A 392 -30.50 -23.36 -15.92
N GLY A 393 -31.40 -24.16 -16.50
CA GLY A 393 -31.13 -25.54 -16.93
C GLY A 393 -30.28 -25.63 -18.21
N PRO A 394 -29.83 -26.85 -18.58
CA PRO A 394 -28.82 -27.04 -19.62
C PRO A 394 -29.44 -27.17 -21.03
N GLY A 395 -28.82 -26.50 -22.02
CA GLY A 395 -29.08 -26.68 -23.45
C GLY A 395 -28.65 -25.42 -24.23
N ARG A 396 -28.00 -25.46 -25.39
CA ARG A 396 -27.73 -26.50 -26.40
C ARG A 396 -26.35 -26.20 -27.01
N VAL A 397 -25.57 -27.25 -27.26
CA VAL A 397 -24.33 -27.17 -28.07
C VAL A 397 -24.73 -27.14 -29.54
N HIS A 398 -24.41 -26.05 -30.24
CA HIS A 398 -24.49 -26.01 -31.70
C HIS A 398 -23.25 -26.69 -32.28
N ALA A 399 -23.47 -27.77 -33.04
CA ALA A 399 -22.45 -28.50 -33.76
C ALA A 399 -21.88 -27.65 -34.92
N VAL A 400 -20.56 -27.41 -34.91
CA VAL A 400 -19.82 -26.80 -36.02
C VAL A 400 -19.54 -27.88 -37.07
N ARG A 401 -20.05 -27.71 -38.29
CA ARG A 401 -19.72 -28.53 -39.46
C ARG A 401 -18.30 -28.23 -39.94
N ARG A 402 -17.48 -29.28 -40.10
CA ARG A 402 -16.19 -29.23 -40.83
C ARG A 402 -16.44 -29.10 -42.34
N PRO A 403 -15.60 -28.35 -43.09
CA PRO A 403 -15.61 -28.39 -44.54
C PRO A 403 -14.77 -29.57 -45.08
N THR A 404 -15.31 -30.27 -46.07
CA THR A 404 -14.65 -31.28 -46.90
C THR A 404 -13.73 -30.60 -47.94
N PRO A 405 -12.61 -31.24 -48.36
CA PRO A 405 -11.71 -30.68 -49.35
C PRO A 405 -12.22 -30.94 -50.77
N ALA A 406 -12.07 -29.96 -51.66
CA ALA A 406 -12.26 -30.11 -53.09
C ALA A 406 -10.90 -30.31 -53.78
N THR A 407 -10.95 -31.18 -54.78
CA THR A 407 -9.90 -31.78 -55.61
C THR A 407 -9.08 -30.79 -56.43
#